data_AF-A0A6V7SFU5-F1
#
_entry.id   AF-A0A6V7SFU5-F1
#
_cell.length_a   1.000
_cell.length_b   1.000
_cell.length_c   1.000
_cell.angle_alpha   90.00
_cell.angle_beta   90.00
_cell.angle_gamma   90.00
#
_symmetry.space_group_name_H-M   'P 1'
#
loop_
_entity.id
_entity.type
_entity.pdbx_description
1 polymer ?
#
loop_
_entity_poly.entity_id
_entity_poly.type
_entity_poly.pdbx_seq_one_letter_code
_entity_poly.pdbx_strand_id
1 'polypeptide(L)'
;MIKIRRINLYKKIKEKIPYGVKQSQNYKDAKKQERLSLEANRKLKESRGMLLEGKKNLFMCLRQNSDINWYRAGQILKHLEIHQRAKPEITSKMREKITDIANFVKKGR
;
A
#
# COMPACT_ATOMS: atom_id res chain seq x y z
N MET A 1 50.55 12.14 31.95
CA MET A 1 49.07 12.07 32.06
C MET A 1 48.49 11.39 30.82
N ILE A 2 48.34 10.07 30.86
CA ILE A 2 47.76 9.29 29.76
C ILE A 2 46.26 9.23 30.01
N LYS A 3 45.49 10.11 29.35
CA LYS A 3 44.02 9.99 29.29
C LYS A 3 43.70 8.74 28.48
N ILE A 4 43.58 7.61 29.17
CA ILE A 4 43.01 6.37 28.63
C ILE A 4 41.62 6.75 28.12
N ARG A 5 41.53 6.92 26.81
CA ARG A 5 40.26 7.05 26.09
C ARG A 5 39.39 5.92 26.62
N ARG A 6 38.28 6.24 27.27
CA ARG A 6 37.16 5.31 27.49
C ARG A 6 36.67 4.93 26.10
N ILE A 7 37.41 4.04 25.44
CA ILE A 7 37.07 3.45 24.15
C ILE A 7 35.76 2.75 24.40
N ASN A 8 34.70 3.34 23.85
CA ASN A 8 33.32 2.88 23.74
C ASN A 8 33.16 1.36 23.92
N LEU A 9 33.22 0.92 25.17
CA LEU A 9 33.03 -0.45 25.61
C LEU A 9 31.55 -0.71 25.90
N TYR A 10 30.67 0.16 25.39
CA TYR A 10 29.36 -0.25 24.90
C TYR A 10 29.58 -1.14 23.68
N LYS A 11 30.18 -2.32 23.89
CA LYS A 11 29.93 -3.50 23.06
C LYS A 11 28.43 -3.51 22.87
N LYS A 12 27.96 -3.13 21.68
CA LYS A 12 26.56 -3.25 21.25
C LYS A 12 26.12 -4.62 21.73
N ILE A 13 25.27 -4.66 22.76
CA ILE A 13 24.59 -5.88 23.17
C ILE A 13 23.81 -6.27 21.92
N LYS A 14 24.38 -7.18 21.12
CA LYS A 14 23.67 -7.71 19.96
C LYS A 14 22.58 -8.57 20.56
N GLU A 15 21.34 -8.08 20.45
CA GLU A 15 20.17 -8.87 20.82
C GLU A 15 20.30 -10.27 20.20
N LYS A 16 20.03 -11.30 21.00
CA LYS A 16 20.04 -12.68 20.49
C LYS A 16 18.98 -12.77 19.40
N ILE A 17 19.42 -12.91 18.17
CA ILE A 17 18.54 -13.07 17.01
C ILE A 17 17.99 -14.50 17.06
N PRO A 18 16.67 -14.71 16.95
CA PRO A 18 16.09 -16.04 16.88
C PRO A 18 16.71 -16.88 15.77
N TYR A 19 16.86 -18.18 16.02
CA TYR A 19 17.36 -19.12 15.02
C TYR A 19 16.47 -19.10 13.76
N GLY A 20 17.08 -19.28 12.58
CA GLY A 20 16.36 -19.30 11.29
C GLY A 20 16.08 -17.93 10.66
N VAL A 21 16.34 -16.82 11.35
CA VAL A 21 16.19 -15.47 10.76
C VAL A 21 17.44 -15.09 9.96
N LYS A 22 17.32 -15.02 8.64
CA LYS A 22 18.42 -14.55 7.76
C LYS A 22 18.66 -13.05 7.97
N GLN A 23 19.87 -12.70 8.39
CA GLN A 23 20.26 -11.32 8.72
C GLN A 23 21.29 -10.73 7.74
N SER A 24 21.70 -11.50 6.74
CA SER A 24 22.64 -11.01 5.73
C SER A 24 22.10 -9.77 5.06
N GLN A 25 22.98 -8.80 4.81
CA GLN A 25 22.61 -7.53 4.19
C GLN A 25 21.93 -7.77 2.84
N ASN A 26 22.47 -8.69 2.04
CA ASN A 26 21.90 -9.13 0.76
C ASN A 26 20.46 -9.64 0.89
N TYR A 27 20.11 -10.38 1.96
CA TYR A 27 18.74 -10.85 2.15
C TYR A 27 17.79 -9.70 2.48
N LYS A 28 18.22 -8.76 3.33
CA LYS A 28 17.43 -7.57 3.66
C LYS A 28 17.22 -6.68 2.44
N ASP A 29 18.27 -6.48 1.66
CA ASP A 29 18.23 -5.67 0.44
C ASP A 29 17.37 -6.34 -0.64
N ALA A 30 17.47 -7.65 -0.83
CA ALA A 30 16.59 -8.40 -1.71
C ALA A 30 15.12 -8.26 -1.31
N LYS A 31 14.80 -8.36 0.00
CA LYS A 31 13.43 -8.17 0.50
C LYS A 31 12.94 -6.73 0.34
N LYS A 32 13.82 -5.74 0.51
CA LYS A 32 13.51 -4.33 0.23
C LYS A 32 13.20 -4.14 -1.26
N GLN A 33 14.02 -4.70 -2.14
CA GLN A 33 13.84 -4.61 -3.58
C GLN A 33 12.56 -5.32 -4.05
N GLU A 34 12.21 -6.45 -3.43
CA GLU A 34 10.94 -7.14 -3.66
C GLU A 34 9.75 -6.22 -3.34
N ARG A 35 9.77 -5.55 -2.18
CA ARG A 35 8.70 -4.60 -1.80
C ARG A 35 8.60 -3.43 -2.78
N LEU A 36 9.73 -2.84 -3.17
CA LEU A 36 9.78 -1.73 -4.13
C LEU A 36 9.26 -2.16 -5.51
N SER A 37 9.61 -3.36 -5.97
CA SER A 37 9.13 -3.93 -7.21
C SER A 37 7.61 -4.13 -7.19
N LEU A 38 7.06 -4.65 -6.10
CA LEU A 38 5.60 -4.79 -5.92
C LEU A 38 4.88 -3.44 -5.95
N GLU A 39 5.43 -2.42 -5.30
CA GLU A 39 4.86 -1.07 -5.33
C GLU A 39 4.92 -0.45 -6.73
N ALA A 40 6.05 -0.57 -7.43
CA ALA A 40 6.23 -0.10 -8.80
C ALA A 40 5.25 -0.79 -9.76
N ASN A 41 5.11 -2.12 -9.65
CA ASN A 41 4.14 -2.88 -10.43
C ASN A 41 2.71 -2.41 -10.19
N ARG A 42 2.35 -2.05 -8.96
CA ARG A 42 1.04 -1.49 -8.65
C ARG A 42 0.84 -0.13 -9.33
N LYS A 43 1.81 0.78 -9.21
CA LYS A 43 1.77 2.11 -9.87
C LYS A 43 1.66 2.01 -11.39
N LEU A 44 2.37 1.05 -12.01
CA LEU A 44 2.28 0.79 -13.46
C LEU A 44 0.92 0.23 -13.90
N LYS A 45 0.21 -0.49 -13.02
CA LYS A 45 -1.16 -0.91 -13.31
C LYS A 45 -2.12 0.28 -13.16
N GLU A 46 -1.91 1.11 -12.14
CA GLU A 46 -2.70 2.33 -11.90
C GLU A 46 -2.53 3.39 -12.99
N SER A 47 -1.38 3.47 -13.65
CA SER A 47 -1.15 4.39 -14.78
C SER A 47 -2.04 4.08 -15.99
N ARG A 48 -2.57 2.86 -16.09
CA ARG A 48 -3.54 2.45 -17.12
C ARG A 48 -4.99 2.74 -16.71
N GLY A 49 -5.20 3.31 -15.52
CA GLY A 49 -6.50 3.59 -14.92
C GLY A 49 -6.70 2.86 -13.59
N MET A 50 -7.84 3.09 -12.95
CA MET A 50 -8.10 2.50 -11.63
C MET A 50 -8.13 0.96 -11.66
N LEU A 51 -7.63 0.35 -10.59
CA LEU A 51 -7.68 -1.09 -10.34
C LEU A 51 -9.06 -1.45 -9.81
N LEU A 52 -9.92 -1.89 -10.71
CA LEU A 52 -11.29 -2.32 -10.42
C LEU A 52 -11.44 -3.76 -10.92
N GLU A 53 -10.96 -4.73 -10.14
CA GLU A 53 -11.11 -6.16 -10.45
C GLU A 53 -12.46 -6.70 -9.95
N GLY A 54 -13.22 -7.42 -10.78
CA GLY A 54 -14.57 -7.91 -10.43
C GLY A 54 -14.65 -9.03 -9.39
N LYS A 55 -13.51 -9.59 -8.94
CA LYS A 55 -13.51 -10.73 -8.01
C LYS A 55 -13.95 -10.37 -6.59
N LYS A 56 -13.72 -9.13 -6.16
CA LYS A 56 -14.04 -8.64 -4.80
C LYS A 56 -15.20 -7.63 -4.87
N ASN A 57 -15.76 -7.27 -3.72
CA ASN A 57 -16.71 -6.16 -3.64
C ASN A 57 -16.04 -4.83 -4.02
N LEU A 58 -16.83 -3.90 -4.55
CA LEU A 58 -16.33 -2.61 -5.04
C LEU A 58 -15.49 -1.86 -3.99
N PHE A 59 -15.91 -1.92 -2.72
CA PHE A 59 -15.18 -1.35 -1.59
C PHE A 59 -13.72 -1.83 -1.50
N MET A 60 -13.49 -3.15 -1.59
CA MET A 60 -12.15 -3.72 -1.50
C MET A 60 -11.34 -3.46 -2.76
N CYS A 61 -11.98 -3.33 -3.92
CA CYS A 61 -11.31 -2.97 -5.16
C CYS A 61 -10.80 -1.52 -5.11
N LEU A 62 -11.64 -0.59 -4.65
CA LEU A 62 -11.26 0.81 -4.48
C LEU A 62 -10.01 0.97 -3.60
N ARG A 63 -9.94 0.23 -2.48
CA ARG A 63 -8.80 0.26 -1.55
C ARG A 63 -7.48 -0.28 -2.09
N GLN A 64 -7.48 -1.01 -3.22
CA GLN A 64 -6.22 -1.46 -3.83
C GLN A 64 -5.47 -0.29 -4.49
N ASN A 65 -6.20 0.75 -4.89
CA ASN A 65 -5.65 1.93 -5.52
C ASN A 65 -4.89 2.80 -4.52
N SER A 66 -3.78 3.37 -4.96
CA SER A 66 -3.04 4.40 -4.24
C SER A 66 -3.95 5.59 -3.90
N ASP A 67 -3.72 6.16 -2.71
CA ASP A 67 -4.41 7.34 -2.15
C ASP A 67 -5.90 7.17 -1.81
N ILE A 68 -6.45 5.96 -1.95
CA ILE A 68 -7.80 5.62 -1.52
C ILE A 68 -7.74 4.83 -0.20
N ASN A 69 -7.93 5.53 0.91
CA ASN A 69 -8.05 4.91 2.24
C ASN A 69 -9.48 4.36 2.47
N TRP A 70 -9.70 3.69 3.61
CA TRP A 70 -11.01 3.13 3.98
C TRP A 70 -12.12 4.18 3.97
N TYR A 71 -11.82 5.37 4.49
CA TYR A 71 -12.79 6.47 4.60
C TYR A 71 -13.18 7.00 3.22
N ARG A 72 -12.21 7.30 2.37
CA ARG A 72 -12.42 7.77 0.99
C ARG A 72 -13.16 6.73 0.14
N ALA A 73 -12.83 5.44 0.31
CA ALA A 73 -13.59 4.37 -0.36
C ALA A 73 -15.07 4.36 0.07
N GLY A 74 -15.35 4.62 1.36
CA GLY A 74 -16.71 4.78 1.86
C GLY A 74 -17.43 6.00 1.27
N GLN A 75 -16.74 7.14 1.15
CA GLN A 75 -17.30 8.34 0.50
C GLN A 75 -17.64 8.07 -0.96
N ILE A 76 -16.74 7.42 -1.72
CA ILE A 76 -16.99 7.05 -3.12
C ILE A 76 -18.24 6.18 -3.25
N LEU A 77 -18.39 5.18 -2.38
CA LEU A 77 -19.59 4.35 -2.37
C LEU A 77 -20.87 5.13 -2.04
N LYS A 78 -20.78 6.08 -1.11
CA LYS A 78 -21.90 6.96 -0.77
C LYS A 78 -22.34 7.80 -1.97
N HIS A 79 -21.40 8.37 -2.72
CA HIS A 79 -21.70 9.12 -3.95
C HIS A 79 -22.28 8.24 -5.06
N LEU A 80 -21.91 6.96 -5.09
CA LEU A 80 -22.45 5.99 -6.04
C LEU A 80 -23.79 5.40 -5.58
N GLU A 81 -24.22 5.67 -4.34
CA GLU A 81 -25.40 5.07 -3.70
C GLU A 81 -25.36 3.53 -3.68
N ILE A 82 -24.15 2.96 -3.54
CA ILE A 82 -23.92 1.52 -3.55
C ILE A 82 -23.62 1.01 -2.14
N HIS A 83 -24.28 -0.08 -1.76
CA HIS A 83 -23.99 -0.74 -0.49
C HIS A 83 -22.55 -1.33 -0.46
N GLN A 84 -21.87 -1.26 0.69
CA GLN A 84 -20.47 -1.67 0.83
C GLN A 84 -20.20 -3.14 0.44
N ARG A 85 -21.18 -4.02 0.62
CA ARG A 85 -21.08 -5.45 0.29
C ARG A 85 -21.50 -5.77 -1.15
N ALA A 86 -21.99 -4.79 -1.90
CA ALA A 86 -22.43 -5.00 -3.27
C ALA A 86 -21.25 -5.37 -4.18
N LYS A 87 -21.55 -6.22 -5.15
CA LYS A 87 -20.64 -6.64 -6.21
C LYS A 87 -21.22 -6.21 -7.55
N PRO A 88 -21.16 -4.90 -7.86
CA PRO A 88 -21.66 -4.42 -9.14
C PRO A 88 -20.76 -4.91 -10.28
N GLU A 89 -21.36 -5.13 -11.44
CA GLU A 89 -20.61 -5.40 -12.68
C GLU A 89 -19.96 -4.10 -13.18
N ILE A 90 -18.64 -4.13 -13.32
CA ILE A 90 -17.86 -2.93 -13.68
C ILE A 90 -17.86 -2.78 -15.20
N THR A 91 -18.91 -2.16 -15.72
CA THR A 91 -18.99 -1.72 -17.12
C THR A 91 -18.07 -0.51 -17.39
N SER A 92 -17.72 -0.22 -18.65
CA SER A 92 -16.88 0.94 -18.99
C SER A 92 -17.46 2.26 -18.48
N LYS A 93 -18.77 2.47 -18.69
CA LYS A 93 -19.49 3.65 -18.20
C LYS A 93 -19.43 3.79 -16.68
N MET A 94 -19.52 2.66 -15.96
CA MET A 94 -19.42 2.68 -14.50
C MET A 94 -17.99 3.00 -14.04
N ARG A 95 -16.98 2.46 -14.73
CA ARG A 95 -15.57 2.75 -14.44
C ARG A 95 -15.23 4.24 -14.59
N GLU A 96 -15.75 4.89 -15.62
CA GLU A 96 -15.60 6.34 -15.81
C GLU A 96 -16.22 7.12 -14.64
N LYS A 97 -17.50 6.83 -14.30
CA LYS A 97 -18.17 7.46 -13.15
C LYS A 97 -17.42 7.28 -11.83
N ILE A 98 -16.94 6.07 -11.55
CA ILE A 98 -16.16 5.80 -10.33
C ILE A 98 -14.87 6.63 -10.36
N THR A 99 -14.22 6.77 -11.52
CA THR A 99 -12.97 7.54 -11.67
C THR A 99 -13.21 9.02 -11.41
N ASP A 100 -14.29 9.58 -11.94
CA ASP A 100 -14.65 10.99 -11.72
C ASP A 100 -14.94 11.28 -10.25
N ILE A 101 -15.72 10.40 -9.60
CA ILE A 101 -16.03 10.51 -8.17
C ILE A 101 -14.76 10.31 -7.32
N ALA A 102 -13.89 9.37 -7.69
CA ALA A 102 -12.63 9.17 -6.98
C ALA A 102 -11.73 10.42 -7.08
N ASN A 103 -11.67 11.05 -8.26
CA ASN A 103 -10.94 12.31 -8.46
C ASN A 103 -11.56 13.46 -7.67
N PHE A 104 -12.89 13.50 -7.54
CA PHE A 104 -13.61 14.46 -6.70
C PHE A 104 -13.26 14.27 -5.22
N VAL A 105 -13.40 13.06 -4.67
CA VAL A 105 -13.09 12.73 -3.27
C VAL A 105 -11.62 12.94 -2.94
N LYS A 106 -10.69 12.68 -3.89
CA LYS A 106 -9.26 12.96 -3.71
C LYS A 106 -8.96 14.44 -3.48
N LYS A 107 -9.78 15.35 -4.02
CA LYS A 107 -9.65 16.81 -3.80
C LYS A 107 -10.14 17.25 -2.42
N GLY A 108 -10.68 16.35 -1.61
CA GLY A 108 -11.15 16.64 -0.24
C GLY A 108 -12.46 17.44 -0.20
N ARG A 109 -13.25 17.39 -1.27
CA ARG A 109 -14.59 17.97 -1.36
C ARG A 109 -15.66 16.89 -1.32
#